data_AF-A0A562RJ13-F1
#
_entry.id   AF-A0A562RJ13-F1
#
_cell.length_a   1.000
_cell.length_b   1.000
_cell.length_c   1.000
_cell.angle_alpha   90.00
_cell.angle_beta   90.00
_cell.angle_gamma   90.00
#
_symmetry.space_group_name_H-M   'P 1'
#
loop_
_entity.id
_entity.type
_entity.pdbx_description
1 polymer ?
#
loop_
_entity_poly.entity_id
_entity_poly.type
_entity_poly.pdbx_seq_one_letter_code
_entity_poly.pdbx_strand_id
1 'polypeptide(L)'
;MKPRTIDYKILGLISGKHPNHTRRLKQLESFPRKELAAHLSDWFGMEPYHFMWPERYGNPWPVIEAHWPEVENYLKARLSGDSPALPDCLAVFSQHPEKEYADSKAG
;
A
#
# COMPACT_ATOMS: atom_id res chain seq x y z
N MET A 1 -11.10 15.44 -15.01
CA MET A 1 -11.15 13.96 -15.12
C MET A 1 -11.88 13.42 -13.91
N LYS A 2 -12.87 12.54 -14.06
CA LYS A 2 -13.43 11.83 -12.89
C LYS A 2 -12.31 10.95 -12.30
N PRO A 3 -12.07 10.96 -10.98
CA PRO A 3 -11.13 10.01 -10.38
C PRO A 3 -11.61 8.60 -10.75
N ARG A 4 -10.73 7.81 -11.36
CA ARG A 4 -11.03 6.40 -11.61
C ARG A 4 -11.06 5.71 -10.25
N THR A 5 -12.20 5.10 -9.93
CA THR A 5 -12.39 4.35 -8.69
C THR A 5 -11.41 3.17 -8.66
N ILE A 6 -10.78 2.94 -7.50
CA ILE A 6 -9.96 1.76 -7.23
C ILE A 6 -10.72 0.48 -7.59
N ASP A 7 -10.10 -0.43 -8.34
CA ASP A 7 -10.66 -1.76 -8.58
C ASP A 7 -10.37 -2.68 -7.39
N TYR A 8 -11.37 -2.82 -6.52
CA TYR A 8 -11.29 -3.69 -5.35
C TYR A 8 -11.18 -5.17 -5.69
N LYS A 9 -11.44 -5.60 -6.94
CA LYS A 9 -11.19 -6.99 -7.36
C LYS A 9 -9.70 -7.28 -7.40
N ILE A 10 -8.90 -6.37 -7.96
CA ILE A 10 -7.43 -6.51 -7.99
C ILE A 10 -6.88 -6.48 -6.58
N LEU A 11 -7.32 -5.53 -5.75
CA LEU A 11 -6.94 -5.50 -4.34
C LEU A 11 -7.32 -6.80 -3.61
N GLY A 12 -8.49 -7.37 -3.91
CA GLY A 12 -8.93 -8.64 -3.36
C GLY A 12 -8.00 -9.80 -3.75
N LEU A 13 -7.60 -9.86 -5.03
CA LEU A 13 -6.67 -10.86 -5.53
C LEU A 13 -5.30 -10.76 -4.83
N ILE A 14 -4.69 -9.57 -4.80
CA ILE A 14 -3.35 -9.40 -4.20
C ILE A 14 -3.34 -9.50 -2.68
N SER A 15 -4.48 -9.31 -2.00
CA SER A 15 -4.57 -9.47 -0.55
C SER A 15 -4.95 -10.90 -0.15
N GLY A 16 -5.41 -11.71 -1.11
CA GLY A 16 -6.06 -12.99 -0.83
C GLY A 16 -7.34 -12.83 0.00
N LYS A 17 -7.99 -11.66 -0.05
CA LYS A 17 -9.19 -11.33 0.74
C LYS A 17 -10.35 -10.91 -0.16
N HIS A 18 -11.55 -10.99 0.40
CA HIS A 18 -12.73 -10.49 -0.28
C HIS A 18 -12.63 -8.97 -0.54
N PRO A 19 -13.09 -8.42 -1.69
CA PRO A 19 -13.04 -6.98 -2.00
C PRO A 19 -13.61 -6.04 -0.91
N ASN A 20 -14.62 -6.50 -0.18
CA ASN A 20 -15.16 -5.74 0.96
C ASN A 20 -14.14 -5.58 2.10
N HIS A 21 -13.27 -6.56 2.32
CA HIS A 21 -12.24 -6.47 3.35
C HIS A 21 -11.19 -5.42 2.96
N THR A 22 -10.74 -5.41 1.70
CA THR A 22 -9.77 -4.42 1.21
C THR A 22 -10.34 -3.00 1.20
N ARG A 23 -11.64 -2.84 0.89
CA ARG A 23 -12.35 -1.57 1.09
C ARG A 23 -12.24 -1.06 2.53
N ARG A 24 -12.47 -1.93 3.52
CA ARG A 24 -12.40 -1.58 4.94
C ARG A 24 -10.98 -1.21 5.39
N LEU A 25 -9.96 -1.93 4.88
CA LEU A 25 -8.55 -1.58 5.11
C LEU A 25 -8.23 -0.17 4.58
N LYS A 26 -8.65 0.12 3.34
CA LYS A 26 -8.46 1.44 2.72
C LYS A 26 -9.10 2.58 3.53
N GLN A 27 -10.32 2.35 4.01
CA GLN A 27 -11.06 3.32 4.81
C GLN A 27 -10.62 3.39 6.27
N LEU A 28 -9.57 2.65 6.66
CA LEU A 28 -9.08 2.55 8.03
C LEU A 28 -10.15 2.06 9.03
N GLU A 29 -11.19 1.36 8.54
CA GLU A 29 -12.22 0.71 9.37
C GLU A 29 -11.72 -0.62 9.98
N SER A 30 -10.54 -1.08 9.54
CA SER A 30 -9.85 -2.25 10.05
C SER A 30 -8.37 -2.18 9.70
N PHE A 31 -7.51 -2.82 10.50
CA PHE A 31 -6.08 -2.92 10.25
C PHE A 31 -5.68 -4.36 9.92
N PRO A 32 -4.74 -4.58 8.99
CA PRO A 32 -4.29 -5.91 8.64
C PRO A 32 -3.45 -6.50 9.78
N ARG A 33 -3.55 -7.83 9.96
CA ARG A 33 -2.58 -8.57 10.78
C ARG A 33 -1.22 -8.62 10.08
N LYS A 34 -0.17 -8.93 10.84
CA LYS A 34 1.22 -8.99 10.37
C LYS A 34 1.40 -9.73 9.04
N GLU A 35 0.79 -10.90 8.88
CA GLU A 35 0.87 -11.70 7.64
C GLU A 35 0.28 -10.97 6.43
N LEU A 36 -0.90 -10.37 6.59
CA LEU A 36 -1.55 -9.62 5.51
C LEU A 36 -0.77 -8.33 5.21
N ALA A 37 -0.25 -7.66 6.23
CA ALA A 37 0.59 -6.48 6.05
C ALA A 37 1.88 -6.81 5.28
N ALA A 38 2.53 -7.93 5.60
CA ALA A 38 3.69 -8.43 4.87
C ALA A 38 3.34 -8.78 3.41
N HIS A 39 2.15 -9.35 3.17
CA HIS A 39 1.71 -9.64 1.81
C HIS A 39 1.45 -8.36 1.00
N LEU A 40 0.77 -7.37 1.59
CA LEU A 40 0.56 -6.06 0.96
C LEU A 40 1.89 -5.34 0.72
N SER A 41 2.82 -5.43 1.68
CA SER A 41 4.18 -4.89 1.57
C SER A 41 4.92 -5.44 0.36
N ASP A 42 4.88 -6.75 0.14
CA ASP A 42 5.47 -7.38 -1.05
C ASP A 42 4.84 -6.86 -2.34
N TRP A 43 3.51 -6.73 -2.39
CA TRP A 43 2.79 -6.24 -3.57
C TRP A 43 2.98 -4.75 -3.87
N PHE A 44 3.17 -3.93 -2.84
CA PHE A 44 3.29 -2.48 -3.00
C PHE A 44 4.72 -1.95 -2.85
N GLY A 45 5.71 -2.82 -2.59
CA GLY A 45 7.11 -2.43 -2.47
C GLY A 45 7.39 -1.44 -1.34
N MET A 46 6.61 -1.50 -0.26
CA MET A 46 6.71 -0.59 0.90
C MET A 46 6.68 -1.37 2.19
N GLU A 47 7.16 -0.80 3.28
CA GLU A 47 7.22 -1.46 4.57
C GLU A 47 5.82 -1.78 5.14
N PRO A 48 5.63 -2.93 5.82
CA PRO A 48 4.32 -3.39 6.29
C PRO A 48 3.71 -2.45 7.36
N TYR A 49 4.53 -1.67 8.06
CA TYR A 49 4.06 -0.76 9.10
C TYR A 49 3.19 0.38 8.54
N HIS A 50 3.33 0.76 7.27
CA HIS A 50 2.44 1.74 6.62
C HIS A 50 0.99 1.26 6.57
N PHE A 51 0.77 -0.05 6.52
CA PHE A 51 -0.57 -0.63 6.54
C PHE A 51 -1.07 -0.93 7.96
N MET A 52 -0.16 -1.24 8.89
CA MET A 52 -0.52 -1.61 10.28
C MET A 52 -0.75 -0.39 11.18
N TRP A 53 0.04 0.67 10.99
CA TRP A 53 0.00 1.91 11.79
C TRP A 53 0.11 3.15 10.88
N PRO A 54 -0.82 3.33 9.92
CA PRO A 54 -0.80 4.43 8.95
C PRO A 54 -0.81 5.82 9.60
N GLU A 55 -1.37 5.95 10.81
CA GLU A 55 -1.38 7.19 11.59
C GLU A 55 0.00 7.60 12.11
N ARG A 56 0.96 6.65 12.19
CA ARG A 56 2.32 6.89 12.68
C ARG A 56 3.33 7.01 11.55
N TYR A 57 3.19 6.19 10.52
CA TYR A 57 4.17 6.06 9.45
C TYR A 57 3.69 6.65 8.12
N GLY A 58 2.51 7.26 8.09
CA GLY A 58 1.90 7.77 6.87
C GLY A 58 1.02 6.73 6.20
N ASN A 59 -0.20 7.16 5.83
CA ASN A 59 -1.19 6.33 5.18
C ASN A 59 -0.89 6.21 3.68
N PRO A 60 -0.66 5.00 3.14
CA PRO A 60 -0.37 4.82 1.72
C PRO A 60 -1.62 4.88 0.82
N TRP A 61 -2.82 4.66 1.38
CA TRP A 61 -4.05 4.54 0.60
C TRP A 61 -4.42 5.78 -0.23
N PRO A 62 -4.26 7.03 0.26
CA PRO A 62 -4.51 8.23 -0.54
C PRO A 62 -3.60 8.34 -1.76
N VAL A 63 -2.33 7.93 -1.63
CA VAL A 63 -1.37 7.95 -2.75
C VAL A 63 -1.71 6.86 -3.76
N ILE A 64 -1.99 5.65 -3.28
CA ILE A 64 -2.46 4.53 -4.13
C ILE A 64 -3.73 4.94 -4.90
N GLU A 65 -4.66 5.65 -4.27
CA GLU A 65 -5.89 6.11 -4.90
C GLU A 65 -5.64 7.22 -5.93
N ALA A 66 -4.83 8.22 -5.60
CA ALA A 66 -4.52 9.32 -6.50
C ALA A 66 -3.78 8.86 -7.76
N HIS A 67 -2.96 7.81 -7.64
CA HIS A 67 -2.16 7.23 -8.72
C HIS A 67 -2.71 5.88 -9.22
N TRP A 68 -3.99 5.60 -8.97
CA TRP A 68 -4.57 4.28 -9.24
C TRP A 68 -4.28 3.73 -10.65
N PRO A 69 -4.39 4.49 -11.76
CA PRO A 69 -4.10 3.94 -13.09
C PRO A 69 -2.67 3.40 -13.25
N GLU A 70 -1.69 4.05 -12.62
CA GLU A 70 -0.29 3.63 -12.64
C GLU A 70 -0.07 2.39 -11.78
N VAL A 71 -0.61 2.42 -10.55
CA VAL A 71 -0.56 1.30 -9.61
C VAL A 71 -1.29 0.08 -10.17
N GLU A 72 -2.44 0.27 -10.80
CA GLU A 72 -3.24 -0.79 -11.42
C GLU A 72 -2.46 -1.49 -12.54
N ASN A 73 -1.80 -0.73 -13.42
CA ASN A 73 -0.99 -1.29 -14.50
C ASN A 73 0.19 -2.10 -13.94
N TYR A 74 0.86 -1.57 -12.92
CA TYR A 74 1.93 -2.25 -12.21
C TYR A 74 1.46 -3.58 -11.58
N LEU A 75 0.34 -3.56 -10.84
CA LEU A 75 -0.22 -4.77 -10.21
C LEU A 75 -0.68 -5.79 -11.25
N LYS A 76 -1.27 -5.36 -12.36
CA LYS A 76 -1.65 -6.26 -13.48
C LYS A 76 -0.45 -6.94 -14.11
N ALA A 77 0.63 -6.20 -14.37
CA ALA A 77 1.87 -6.76 -14.90
C ALA A 77 2.50 -7.76 -13.91
N ARG A 78 2.51 -7.44 -12.61
CA ARG A 78 2.95 -8.42 -11.60
C ARG A 78 2.07 -9.67 -11.56
N LEU A 79 0.75 -9.52 -11.67
CA LEU A 79 -0.18 -10.64 -11.73
C LEU A 79 -0.02 -11.51 -12.98
N SER A 80 0.48 -10.96 -14.11
CA SER A 80 0.86 -11.75 -15.30
C SER A 80 2.20 -12.46 -15.19
N GLY A 81 2.94 -12.27 -14.08
CA GLY A 81 4.26 -12.84 -13.86
C GLY A 81 5.42 -11.95 -14.32
N ASP A 82 5.14 -10.72 -14.77
CA ASP A 82 6.17 -9.76 -15.09
C ASP A 82 6.79 -9.16 -13.81
N SER A 83 8.00 -8.62 -13.93
CA SER A 83 8.69 -7.89 -12.86
C SER A 83 8.86 -6.42 -13.24
N PRO A 84 7.76 -5.63 -13.32
CA PRO A 84 7.84 -4.20 -13.61
C PRO A 84 8.57 -3.44 -12.49
N ALA A 85 9.19 -2.32 -12.84
CA ALA A 85 9.74 -1.39 -11.85
C ALA A 85 8.63 -0.86 -10.92
N LEU A 86 8.98 -0.60 -9.66
CA LEU A 86 8.06 -0.01 -8.69
C LEU A 86 7.70 1.42 -9.13
N PRO A 87 6.40 1.78 -9.21
CA PRO A 87 5.95 3.14 -9.48
C PRO A 87 6.58 4.16 -8.52
N ASP A 88 6.96 5.33 -9.04
CA ASP A 88 7.59 6.39 -8.23
C ASP A 88 6.67 6.85 -7.08
N CYS A 89 5.35 6.85 -7.32
CA CYS A 89 4.35 7.17 -6.30
C CYS A 89 4.33 6.18 -5.13
N LEU A 90 4.77 4.93 -5.32
CA LEU A 90 4.92 3.96 -4.24
C LEU A 90 6.33 3.99 -3.64
N ALA A 91 7.34 4.26 -4.46
CA ALA A 91 8.74 4.33 -4.04
C ALA A 91 9.01 5.40 -2.97
N VAL A 92 8.16 6.43 -2.86
CA VAL A 92 8.22 7.45 -1.79
C VAL A 92 8.07 6.85 -0.39
N PHE A 93 7.37 5.71 -0.26
CA PHE A 93 7.20 4.99 1.02
C PHE A 93 8.34 4.01 1.30
N SER A 94 9.16 3.68 0.31
CA SER A 94 10.33 2.81 0.47
C SER A 94 11.53 3.56 1.07
N GLN A 95 11.47 4.89 1.14
CA GLN A 95 12.50 5.74 1.74
C GLN A 95 12.19 5.92 3.24
N HIS A 96 12.82 5.12 4.09
CA HIS A 96 12.56 5.09 5.54
C HIS A 96 12.64 6.46 6.25
N PRO A 97 11.70 6.77 7.17
CA PRO A 97 11.85 7.79 8.21
C PRO A 97 12.52 7.27 9.50
N GLU A 98 13.32 6.20 9.44
CA GLU A 98 13.96 5.63 10.65
C GLU A 98 14.93 6.60 11.37
N LYS A 99 15.31 7.71 10.73
CA LYS A 99 16.14 8.73 11.37
C LYS A 99 15.39 9.67 12.33
N GLU A 100 14.09 9.92 12.16
CA GLU A 100 13.46 10.99 12.96
C GLU A 100 12.99 10.55 14.36
N TYR A 101 12.71 9.26 14.58
CA TYR A 101 12.23 8.79 15.89
C TYR A 101 13.36 8.43 16.87
N ALA A 102 14.55 8.08 16.36
CA ALA A 102 15.73 7.84 17.20
C ALA A 102 16.28 9.15 17.80
N ASP A 103 16.26 10.24 17.01
CA ASP A 103 16.75 11.55 17.46
C ASP A 103 15.75 12.30 18.35
N SER A 104 14.44 12.04 18.22
CA SER A 104 13.42 12.70 19.05
C SER A 104 13.34 12.20 20.50
N LYS A 105 14.12 11.17 20.88
CA LYS A 105 14.24 10.68 22.26
C LYS A 105 15.65 10.81 22.86
N ALA A 106 16.58 11.44 22.13
CA ALA A 106 17.95 11.67 22.57
C ALA A 106 18.24 13.14 22.99
N GLY A 107 17.21 13.99 23.06
CA GLY A 107 17.28 15.39 23.49
C GLY A 107 16.51 15.67 24.77
#